data_AF-A0A969JL74-F1
#
_entry.id   AF-A0A969JL74-F1
#
_cell.length_a   1.000
_cell.length_b   1.000
_cell.length_c   1.000
_cell.angle_alpha   90.00
_cell.angle_beta   90.00
_cell.angle_gamma   90.00
#
_symmetry.space_group_name_H-M   'P 1'
#
loop_
_entity.id
_entity.type
_entity.pdbx_description
1 polymer ?
#
loop_
_entity_poly.entity_id
_entity_poly.type
_entity_poly.pdbx_seq_one_letter_code
_entity_poly.pdbx_strand_id
1 'polypeptide(L)'
;MTDPQIAVFMLVLFIGLIFLGFPVAFTLLALAVYFGFYAMDFRILNLIVTNTYDIMANDVLVAVPLFLFMGYMVERSNILERLFHSIQLAARNVPASLAVATLITCALFATATG
;
A
#
# COMPACT_ATOMS: atom_id res chain seq x y z
N MET A 1 -4.06 6.26 -35.05
CA MET A 1 -3.82 4.80 -35.10
C MET A 1 -3.46 4.44 -33.69
N THR A 2 -4.19 3.50 -33.07
CA THR A 2 -4.00 3.16 -31.65
C THR A 2 -2.78 2.28 -31.57
N ASP A 3 -1.61 2.91 -31.44
CA ASP A 3 -0.33 2.26 -31.64
C ASP A 3 0.07 1.53 -30.35
N PRO A 4 -0.06 0.18 -30.26
CA PRO A 4 0.54 -0.60 -29.17
C PRO A 4 2.03 -0.27 -28.95
N GLN A 5 2.69 0.31 -29.96
CA GLN A 5 4.02 0.89 -29.87
C GLN A 5 4.17 1.95 -28.76
N ILE A 6 3.17 2.83 -28.57
CA ILE A 6 3.19 3.87 -27.52
C ILE A 6 3.12 3.23 -26.14
N ALA A 7 2.28 2.19 -25.98
CA ALA A 7 2.16 1.45 -24.72
C ALA A 7 3.44 0.67 -24.39
N VAL A 8 4.05 0.02 -25.39
CA VAL A 8 5.35 -0.67 -25.24
C VAL A 8 6.45 0.35 -24.92
N PHE A 9 6.45 1.51 -25.55
CA PHE A 9 7.42 2.57 -25.27
C PHE A 9 7.26 3.13 -23.85
N MET A 10 6.02 3.37 -23.38
CA MET A 10 5.73 3.76 -22.00
C MET A 10 6.24 2.71 -20.99
N LEU A 11 6.03 1.41 -21.27
CA LEU A 11 6.50 0.32 -20.42
C LEU A 11 8.03 0.27 -20.34
N VAL A 12 8.72 0.38 -21.48
CA VAL A 12 10.19 0.38 -21.53
C VAL A 12 10.75 1.59 -20.79
N LEU A 13 10.16 2.77 -20.97
CA LEU A 13 10.58 3.99 -20.29
C LEU A 13 10.36 3.89 -18.77
N PHE A 14 9.22 3.34 -18.34
CA PHE A 14 8.91 3.09 -16.93
C PHE A 14 9.94 2.16 -16.26
N ILE A 15 10.24 1.03 -16.90
CA ILE A 15 11.23 0.08 -16.40
C ILE A 15 12.61 0.74 -16.32
N GLY A 16 13.02 1.50 -17.34
CA GLY A 16 14.29 2.23 -17.34
C GLY A 16 14.40 3.25 -16.20
N LEU A 17 13.33 3.99 -15.91
CA LEU A 17 13.27 4.96 -14.80
C LEU A 17 13.35 4.29 -13.41
N ILE A 18 12.79 3.09 -13.26
CA ILE A 18 12.91 2.33 -12.01
C ILE A 18 14.36 1.92 -11.76
N PHE A 19 15.08 1.47 -12.78
CA PHE A 19 16.50 1.10 -12.65
C PHE A 19 17.39 2.30 -12.30
N LEU A 20 16.97 3.52 -12.63
CA LEU A 20 17.64 4.76 -12.22
C LEU A 20 17.45 5.06 -10.71
N GLY A 21 16.60 4.29 -10.02
CA GLY A 21 16.33 4.45 -8.59
C GLY A 21 15.41 5.62 -8.25
N PHE A 22 14.71 6.20 -9.23
CA PHE A 22 13.79 7.30 -8.97
C PHE A 22 12.52 6.78 -8.27
N PRO A 23 11.92 7.53 -7.31
CA PRO A 23 10.74 7.05 -6.60
C PRO A 23 9.58 6.78 -7.58
N VAL A 24 9.04 5.56 -7.51
CA VAL A 24 8.08 5.03 -8.50
C VAL A 24 6.85 5.92 -8.63
N ALA A 25 6.36 6.52 -7.54
CA ALA A 25 5.19 7.42 -7.56
C ALA A 25 5.36 8.59 -8.53
N PHE A 26 6.53 9.25 -8.53
CA PHE A 26 6.80 10.38 -9.41
C PHE A 26 7.01 9.93 -10.86
N THR A 27 7.62 8.75 -11.09
CA THR A 27 7.73 8.19 -12.44
C THR A 27 6.36 7.95 -13.07
N LEU A 28 5.42 7.37 -12.32
CA LEU A 28 4.08 7.07 -12.78
C LEU A 28 3.28 8.35 -13.04
N LEU A 29 3.38 9.35 -12.16
CA LEU A 29 2.69 10.62 -12.35
C LEU A 29 3.19 11.34 -13.60
N ALA A 30 4.50 11.45 -13.79
CA ALA A 30 5.09 12.10 -14.96
C ALA A 30 4.72 11.37 -16.26
N LEU A 31 4.81 10.04 -16.28
CA LEU A 31 4.40 9.22 -17.41
C LEU A 31 2.90 9.34 -17.72
N ALA A 32 2.04 9.30 -16.70
CA ALA A 32 0.60 9.42 -16.86
C ALA A 32 0.20 10.77 -17.44
N VAL A 33 0.81 11.86 -16.99
CA VAL A 33 0.55 13.21 -17.53
C VAL A 33 1.10 13.35 -18.95
N TYR A 34 2.32 12.88 -19.22
CA TYR A 34 2.97 13.02 -20.52
C TYR A 34 2.26 12.22 -21.62
N PHE A 35 2.04 10.92 -21.39
CA PHE A 35 1.34 10.07 -22.36
C PHE A 35 -0.17 10.35 -22.40
N GLY A 36 -0.76 10.76 -21.27
CA GLY A 36 -2.17 11.17 -21.22
C GLY A 36 -2.44 12.46 -22.01
N PHE A 37 -1.52 13.43 -21.97
CA PHE A 37 -1.59 14.63 -22.80
C PHE A 37 -1.39 14.30 -24.29
N TYR A 38 -0.45 13.40 -24.61
CA TYR A 38 -0.23 12.96 -25.99
C TYR A 38 -1.46 12.25 -26.59
N ALA A 39 -2.25 11.53 -25.78
CA ALA A 39 -3.40 10.77 -26.25
C ALA A 39 -4.73 11.55 -26.26
N MET A 40 -4.92 12.52 -25.35
CA MET A 40 -6.21 13.19 -25.12
C MET A 40 -6.11 14.72 -24.97
N ASP A 41 -4.95 15.31 -25.27
CA ASP A 41 -4.65 16.74 -25.15
C ASP A 41 -5.09 17.31 -23.78
N PHE A 42 -5.85 18.40 -23.75
CA PHE A 42 -6.31 19.07 -22.52
C PHE A 42 -7.39 18.31 -21.75
N ARG A 43 -8.02 17.29 -22.35
CA ARG A 43 -9.07 16.53 -21.65
C ARG A 43 -8.50 15.70 -20.50
N ILE A 44 -7.23 15.29 -20.59
CA ILE A 44 -6.54 14.56 -19.52
C ILE A 44 -6.52 15.33 -18.20
N LEU A 45 -6.40 16.66 -18.24
CA LEU A 45 -6.31 17.48 -17.03
C LEU A 45 -7.62 17.44 -16.25
N ASN A 46 -8.76 17.51 -16.95
CA ASN A 46 -10.06 17.33 -16.32
C ASN A 46 -10.21 15.91 -15.76
N LEU A 47 -9.78 14.88 -16.50
CA LEU A 47 -9.83 13.50 -16.01
C LEU A 47 -8.98 13.27 -14.77
N ILE A 48 -7.75 13.80 -14.72
CA ILE A 48 -6.85 13.67 -13.57
C ILE A 48 -7.49 14.31 -12.34
N VAL A 49 -8.05 15.52 -12.47
CA VAL A 49 -8.72 16.22 -11.38
C VAL A 49 -9.92 15.42 -10.88
N THR A 50 -10.82 15.02 -11.78
CA THR A 50 -12.02 14.23 -11.41
C THR A 50 -11.65 12.91 -10.74
N ASN A 51 -10.74 12.11 -11.32
CA ASN A 51 -10.32 10.84 -10.72
C ASN A 51 -9.64 11.05 -9.35
N THR A 52 -8.87 12.12 -9.18
CA THR A 52 -8.25 12.42 -7.89
C THR A 52 -9.30 12.73 -6.84
N TYR A 53 -10.31 13.54 -7.17
CA TYR A 53 -11.44 13.79 -6.28
C TYR A 53 -12.25 12.54 -5.96
N ASP A 54 -12.49 11.66 -6.94
CA ASP A 54 -13.20 10.39 -6.72
C ASP A 54 -12.44 9.46 -5.77
N ILE A 55 -11.10 9.40 -5.87
CA ILE A 55 -10.27 8.62 -4.94
C ILE A 55 -10.29 9.25 -3.55
N MET A 56 -10.19 10.58 -3.44
CA MET A 56 -10.22 11.28 -2.15
C MET A 56 -11.58 11.16 -1.44
N ALA A 57 -12.68 11.10 -2.20
CA ALA A 57 -14.03 10.92 -1.68
C ALA A 57 -14.38 9.45 -1.38
N ASN A 58 -13.46 8.52 -1.62
CA ASN A 58 -13.72 7.10 -1.42
C ASN A 58 -13.71 6.73 0.07
N ASP A 59 -14.79 6.12 0.55
CA ASP A 59 -14.94 5.72 1.95
C ASP A 59 -13.85 4.74 2.43
N VAL A 60 -13.22 3.97 1.53
CA VAL A 60 -12.13 3.06 1.87
C VAL A 60 -10.90 3.81 2.39
N LEU A 61 -10.64 5.03 1.93
CA LEU A 61 -9.52 5.84 2.44
C LEU A 61 -9.73 6.24 3.91
N VAL A 62 -10.97 6.29 4.40
CA VAL A 62 -11.29 6.54 5.82
C VAL A 62 -10.89 5.35 6.70
N ALA A 63 -10.90 4.13 6.15
CA ALA A 63 -10.48 2.93 6.89
C ALA A 63 -9.00 2.98 7.26
N VAL A 64 -8.13 3.59 6.44
CA VAL A 64 -6.68 3.60 6.68
C VAL A 64 -6.31 4.35 7.98
N PRO A 65 -6.74 5.61 8.21
CA PRO A 65 -6.52 6.29 9.49
C PRO A 65 -7.16 5.58 10.69
N LEU A 66 -8.36 5.01 10.52
CA LEU A 66 -9.06 4.31 11.60
C LEU A 66 -8.33 3.02 12.00
N PHE A 67 -7.83 2.27 11.02
CA PHE A 67 -6.97 1.10 11.23
C PHE A 67 -5.68 1.50 11.96
N LEU A 68 -5.05 2.60 11.54
CA LEU A 68 -3.82 3.09 12.15
C LEU A 68 -4.07 3.58 13.59
N PHE A 69 -5.23 4.20 13.84
CA PHE A 69 -5.69 4.59 15.16
C PHE A 69 -5.92 3.37 16.07
N MET A 70 -6.59 2.33 15.57
CA MET A 70 -6.76 1.07 16.30
C MET A 70 -5.39 0.46 16.64
N GLY A 71 -4.49 0.35 15.67
CA GLY A 71 -3.13 -0.16 15.88
C GLY A 71 -2.40 0.61 16.97
N TYR A 72 -2.44 1.95 16.91
CA TYR A 72 -1.84 2.82 17.90
C TYR A 72 -2.46 2.67 19.30
N MET A 73 -3.79 2.54 19.40
CA MET A 73 -4.49 2.29 20.67
C MET A 73 -4.11 0.93 21.27
N VAL A 74 -4.00 -0.12 20.45
CA VAL A 74 -3.60 -1.46 20.91
C VAL A 74 -2.13 -1.49 21.37
N GLU A 75 -1.25 -0.77 20.69
CA GLU A 75 0.14 -0.57 21.12
C GLU A 75 0.20 0.19 22.45
N ARG A 76 -0.51 1.31 22.57
CA ARG A 76 -0.51 2.17 23.78
C ARG A 76 -1.15 1.54 25.00
N SER A 77 -2.12 0.66 24.83
CA SER A 77 -2.77 -0.06 25.92
C SER A 77 -1.91 -1.19 26.50
N ASN A 78 -0.73 -1.43 25.93
CA ASN A 78 0.20 -2.48 26.33
C ASN A 78 -0.44 -3.89 26.35
N ILE A 79 -1.54 -4.06 25.60
CA ILE A 79 -2.23 -5.33 25.44
C ILE A 79 -1.35 -6.29 24.64
N LEU A 80 -0.62 -5.76 23.65
CA LEU A 80 0.23 -6.53 22.74
C LEU A 80 1.33 -7.28 23.51
N GLU A 81 2.01 -6.62 24.46
CA GLU A 81 3.07 -7.24 25.26
C GLU A 81 2.53 -8.34 26.18
N ARG A 82 1.35 -8.12 26.77
CA ARG A 82 0.66 -9.13 27.60
C ARG A 82 0.22 -10.34 26.77
N LEU A 83 -0.27 -10.11 25.56
CA LEU A 83 -0.71 -11.17 24.64
C LEU A 83 0.49 -11.99 24.16
N PHE A 84 1.58 -11.31 23.78
CA PHE A 84 2.83 -11.94 23.37
C PHE A 84 3.43 -12.81 24.48
N HIS A 85 3.52 -12.29 25.71
CA HIS A 85 4.02 -13.05 26.86
C HIS A 85 3.14 -14.28 27.17
N SER A 86 1.81 -14.13 27.07
CA SER A 86 0.86 -15.22 27.30
C SER A 86 1.01 -16.34 26.26
N ILE A 87 1.16 -16.00 24.98
CA ILE A 87 1.40 -16.97 23.90
C ILE A 87 2.76 -17.64 24.07
N GLN A 88 3.79 -16.88 24.45
CA GLN A 88 5.13 -17.42 24.66
C GLN A 88 5.17 -18.42 25.84
N LEU A 89 4.44 -18.14 26.92
CA LEU A 89 4.25 -19.08 28.04
C LEU A 89 3.52 -20.34 27.58
N ALA A 90 2.47 -20.20 26.75
CA ALA A 90 1.75 -21.34 26.19
C ALA A 90 2.63 -22.19 25.24
N ALA A 91 3.50 -21.55 24.47
CA ALA A 91 4.42 -22.20 23.53
C ALA A 91 5.75 -22.65 24.16
N ARG A 92 5.90 -22.60 25.49
CA ARG A 92 7.15 -22.89 26.22
C ARG A 92 7.79 -24.24 25.89
N ASN A 93 6.97 -25.25 25.57
CA ASN A 93 7.45 -26.61 25.30
C ASN A 93 7.94 -26.82 23.86
N VAL A 94 7.85 -25.82 22.99
CA VAL A 94 8.22 -25.93 21.57
C VAL A 94 9.61 -25.31 21.34
N PRO A 95 10.58 -26.02 20.73
CA PRO A 95 11.82 -25.38 20.27
C PRO A 95 11.45 -24.33 19.20
N ALA A 96 11.93 -23.10 19.34
CA ALA A 96 11.51 -21.89 18.61
C ALA A 96 10.22 -21.19 19.09
N SER A 97 9.89 -21.29 20.38
CA SER A 97 8.73 -20.61 21.01
C SER A 97 8.61 -19.11 20.71
N LEU A 98 9.73 -18.38 20.55
CA LEU A 98 9.74 -16.97 20.13
C LEU A 98 9.14 -16.78 18.73
N ALA A 99 9.53 -17.61 17.76
CA ALA A 99 9.05 -17.52 16.38
C ALA A 99 7.56 -17.90 16.28
N VAL A 100 7.15 -18.93 17.03
CA VAL A 100 5.75 -19.35 17.12
C VAL A 100 4.89 -18.25 17.73
N ALA A 101 5.36 -17.60 18.80
CA ALA A 101 4.65 -16.48 19.41
C ALA A 101 4.49 -15.31 18.42
N THR A 102 5.55 -14.92 17.70
CA THR A 102 5.47 -13.84 16.70
C THR A 102 4.48 -14.15 15.58
N LEU A 103 4.48 -15.37 15.05
CA LEU A 103 3.58 -15.76 13.95
C LEU A 103 2.11 -15.73 14.38
N ILE A 104 1.80 -16.25 15.57
CA ILE A 104 0.43 -16.26 16.10
C ILE A 104 -0.05 -14.84 16.36
N THR A 105 0.81 -13.98 16.95
CA THR A 105 0.47 -12.57 17.15
C THR A 105 0.23 -11.87 15.80
N CYS A 106 1.12 -12.02 14.82
CA CYS A 106 0.92 -11.46 13.48
C CYS A 106 -0.39 -11.94 12.82
N ALA A 107 -0.72 -13.22 12.94
CA ALA A 107 -1.96 -13.78 12.40
C ALA A 107 -3.20 -13.18 13.07
N LEU A 108 -3.24 -13.09 14.40
CA LEU A 108 -4.34 -12.48 15.15
C LEU A 108 -4.57 -11.02 14.76
N PHE A 109 -3.49 -10.25 14.62
CA PHE A 109 -3.59 -8.86 14.20
C PHE A 109 -4.05 -8.72 12.75
N ALA A 110 -3.55 -9.56 11.84
CA ALA A 110 -4.01 -9.59 10.45
C ALA A 110 -5.51 -9.95 10.34
N THR A 111 -6.02 -10.84 11.21
CA THR A 111 -7.45 -11.16 11.24
C THR A 111 -8.32 -10.04 11.81
N ALA A 112 -7.77 -9.19 12.68
CA ALA A 112 -8.51 -8.07 13.25
C ALA A 112 -8.68 -6.91 12.25
N THR A 113 -8.04 -7.00 11.09
CA THR A 113 -7.90 -5.89 10.15
C THR A 113 -8.42 -6.23 8.75
N GLY A 114 -9.51 -7.00 8.71
CA GLY A 114 -10.23 -7.36 7.48
C GLY A 114 -10.91 -6.17 6.82
#